data_AF-A0A2E9MT61-F1
#
_entry.id   AF-A0A2E9MT61-F1
#
_cell.length_a   1.000
_cell.length_b   1.000
_cell.length_c   1.000
_cell.angle_alpha   90.00
_cell.angle_beta   90.00
_cell.angle_gamma   90.00
#
_symmetry.space_group_name_H-M   'P 1'
#
loop_
_entity.id
_entity.type
_entity.pdbx_description
1 polymer ?
#
loop_
_entity_poly.entity_id
_entity_poly.type
_entity_poly.pdbx_seq_one_letter_code
_entity_poly.pdbx_strand_id
1 'polypeptide(L)'
;MGIGTQSTFGMQTEYTFDKYGDASFEPIPEWIKNNAGWWAEGKIFDASFVAGIEWLITNGIITVSTTEQEAVAGYEIPKWIKNNAGWWAEGKIPDSEFISGLEWLIEHGIIMVNLPEDVDPYDITFAPILSNVSQQNLQYVTTTFFHVFGDLDSIQTIDEVKHWGAVYLGLNEDRMDEYNEVSIWNDTQKAAVVFPTFTSAAYGEPGFYTYYRGECDECTTTNIKIPRLFFPSSGNAIQSFSLMGYKVLDDIEIDKNPSILEKYDKIIMLHNEYVTQTIFDAITNHPNVIYLYPNALYAEIEVDYEANLITLIRGHGYPDAEISNGFDWEFDNTHPYEYDTECSNMEFYRIDNGWMTNCYPEQVFTNSVNGTHKILKLIKEL
;
A
#
# COMPACT_ATOMS: atom_id res chain seq x y z
N MET A 1 11.47 -57.49 -20.63
CA MET A 1 10.75 -57.28 -21.90
C MET A 1 10.05 -55.94 -21.79
N GLY A 2 10.36 -54.85 -22.50
CA GLY A 2 11.47 -54.45 -23.36
C GLY A 2 11.64 -52.92 -23.16
N ILE A 3 12.88 -52.40 -23.07
CA ILE A 3 13.66 -51.78 -24.18
C ILE A 3 12.92 -50.56 -24.75
N GLY A 4 13.29 -49.32 -24.40
CA GLY A 4 14.21 -48.45 -25.17
C GLY A 4 13.40 -47.24 -25.69
N THR A 5 13.87 -46.01 -25.88
CA THR A 5 15.21 -45.44 -26.13
C THR A 5 15.19 -43.93 -25.86
N GLN A 6 16.34 -43.37 -25.47
CA GLN A 6 16.63 -41.92 -25.54
C GLN A 6 16.73 -41.43 -27.00
N SER A 7 16.38 -40.16 -27.27
CA SER A 7 17.19 -39.28 -28.13
C SER A 7 16.79 -37.81 -27.96
N THR A 8 17.83 -36.97 -27.89
CA THR A 8 17.88 -35.53 -27.67
C THR A 8 17.77 -34.68 -28.96
N PHE A 9 17.35 -33.42 -28.76
CA PHE A 9 17.63 -32.19 -29.52
C PHE A 9 17.00 -31.95 -30.92
N GLY A 10 16.31 -30.81 -31.03
CA GLY A 10 15.98 -30.12 -32.27
C GLY A 10 15.07 -28.91 -32.01
N MET A 11 15.63 -27.71 -31.91
CA MET A 11 14.88 -26.46 -32.07
C MET A 11 14.32 -26.42 -33.49
N GLN A 12 13.02 -26.18 -33.64
CA GLN A 12 12.50 -25.49 -34.81
C GLN A 12 11.20 -24.75 -34.45
N THR A 13 11.31 -23.44 -34.60
CA THR A 13 10.26 -22.43 -34.64
C THR A 13 9.24 -22.76 -35.71
N GLU A 14 7.97 -22.88 -35.34
CA GLU A 14 6.79 -22.56 -36.17
C GLU A 14 5.53 -22.86 -35.33
N TYR A 15 5.00 -21.83 -34.65
CA TYR A 15 3.64 -21.89 -34.11
C TYR A 15 2.68 -21.46 -35.21
N THR A 16 1.93 -22.41 -35.74
CA THR A 16 0.86 -22.22 -36.69
C THR A 16 -0.35 -21.58 -35.98
N PHE A 17 -0.62 -20.32 -36.31
CA PHE A 17 -1.89 -19.64 -36.07
C PHE A 17 -2.95 -20.25 -36.98
N ASP A 18 -3.72 -21.24 -36.51
CA ASP A 18 -5.00 -21.64 -37.14
C ASP A 18 -5.81 -22.59 -36.23
N LYS A 19 -5.83 -22.36 -34.91
CA LYS A 19 -6.66 -23.16 -34.00
C LYS A 19 -7.16 -22.45 -32.74
N TYR A 20 -7.51 -21.18 -32.87
CA TYR A 20 -8.49 -20.55 -31.97
C TYR A 20 -9.52 -19.84 -32.84
N GLY A 21 -10.61 -20.55 -33.09
CA GLY A 21 -11.82 -19.94 -33.60
C GLY A 21 -12.43 -19.04 -32.53
N ASP A 22 -12.81 -17.85 -32.97
CA ASP A 22 -13.86 -17.01 -32.39
C ASP A 22 -13.68 -16.67 -30.90
N ALA A 23 -12.60 -15.96 -30.57
CA ALA A 23 -12.63 -15.07 -29.42
C ALA A 23 -13.54 -13.90 -29.81
N SER A 24 -14.77 -13.89 -29.28
CA SER A 24 -15.66 -12.74 -29.40
C SER A 24 -14.95 -11.53 -28.80
N PHE A 25 -14.55 -10.58 -29.65
CA PHE A 25 -14.24 -9.23 -29.19
C PHE A 25 -15.43 -8.77 -28.34
N GLU A 26 -15.20 -8.37 -27.09
CA GLU A 26 -16.22 -7.64 -26.35
C GLU A 26 -16.63 -6.44 -27.22
N PRO A 27 -17.92 -6.33 -27.59
CA PRO A 27 -18.34 -5.27 -28.50
C PRO A 27 -18.10 -3.92 -27.84
N ILE A 28 -17.51 -2.98 -28.59
CA ILE A 28 -17.26 -1.63 -28.11
C ILE A 28 -18.56 -1.06 -27.52
N PRO A 29 -18.57 -0.63 -26.24
CA PRO A 29 -19.79 -0.15 -25.62
C PRO A 29 -20.40 1.03 -26.38
N GLU A 30 -21.72 1.03 -26.49
CA GLU A 30 -22.46 2.05 -27.25
C GLU A 30 -22.22 3.48 -26.71
N TRP A 31 -21.92 3.62 -25.42
CA TRP A 31 -21.61 4.92 -24.83
C TRP A 31 -20.31 5.53 -25.38
N ILE A 32 -19.33 4.70 -25.75
CA ILE A 32 -18.09 5.17 -26.39
C ILE A 32 -18.41 5.71 -27.79
N LYS A 33 -19.25 4.98 -28.55
CA LYS A 33 -19.71 5.42 -29.89
C LYS A 33 -20.51 6.72 -29.80
N ASN A 34 -21.39 6.84 -28.81
CA ASN A 34 -22.15 8.06 -28.56
C ASN A 34 -21.23 9.25 -28.21
N ASN A 35 -20.22 9.04 -27.36
CA ASN A 35 -19.24 10.08 -27.03
C ASN A 35 -18.45 10.53 -28.27
N ALA A 36 -18.04 9.62 -29.15
CA ALA A 36 -17.38 9.97 -30.41
C ALA A 36 -18.28 10.82 -31.33
N GLY A 37 -19.57 10.49 -31.41
CA GLY A 37 -20.56 11.30 -32.14
C GLY A 37 -20.73 12.70 -31.54
N TRP A 38 -20.90 12.79 -30.23
CA TRP A 38 -21.01 14.08 -29.53
C TRP A 38 -19.73 14.92 -29.64
N TRP A 39 -18.57 14.29 -29.67
CA TRP A 39 -17.30 14.98 -29.88
C TRP A 39 -17.17 15.53 -31.30
N ALA A 40 -17.59 14.76 -32.31
CA ALA A 40 -17.64 15.20 -33.70
C ALA A 40 -18.57 16.42 -33.92
N GLU A 41 -19.68 16.46 -33.18
CA GLU A 41 -20.65 17.57 -33.18
C GLU A 41 -20.21 18.77 -32.33
N GLY A 42 -19.07 18.68 -31.62
CA GLY A 42 -18.58 19.72 -30.72
C GLY A 42 -19.39 19.87 -29.43
N LYS A 43 -20.17 18.85 -29.05
CA LYS A 43 -20.97 18.83 -27.81
C LYS A 43 -20.16 18.46 -26.57
N ILE A 44 -19.05 17.74 -26.74
CA ILE A 44 -18.10 17.43 -25.66
C ILE A 44 -16.68 17.86 -26.05
N PHE A 45 -15.86 18.14 -25.04
CA PHE A 45 -14.47 18.57 -25.23
C PHE A 45 -13.54 17.40 -25.51
N ASP A 46 -12.36 17.69 -26.06
CA ASP A 46 -11.33 16.71 -26.41
C ASP A 46 -10.96 15.82 -25.21
N ALA A 47 -10.88 16.37 -24.00
CA ALA A 47 -10.62 15.62 -22.76
C ALA A 47 -11.68 14.52 -22.48
N SER A 48 -12.96 14.79 -22.75
CA SER A 48 -14.03 13.80 -22.55
C SER A 48 -14.00 12.68 -23.59
N PHE A 49 -13.50 12.97 -24.79
CA PHE A 49 -13.27 11.97 -25.82
C PHE A 49 -12.04 11.11 -25.50
N VAL A 50 -10.94 11.75 -25.07
CA VAL A 50 -9.70 11.07 -24.63
C VAL A 50 -9.96 10.12 -23.46
N ALA A 51 -10.77 10.51 -22.47
CA ALA A 51 -11.16 9.61 -21.37
C ALA A 51 -11.88 8.33 -21.85
N GLY A 52 -12.63 8.41 -22.96
CA GLY A 52 -13.23 7.22 -23.59
C GLY A 52 -12.18 6.32 -24.24
N ILE A 53 -11.14 6.89 -24.84
CA ILE A 53 -10.01 6.15 -25.42
C ILE A 53 -9.19 5.47 -24.32
N GLU A 54 -8.88 6.18 -23.24
CA GLU A 54 -8.21 5.63 -22.06
C GLU A 54 -8.97 4.42 -21.51
N TRP A 55 -10.30 4.49 -21.48
CA TRP A 55 -11.15 3.36 -21.07
C TRP A 55 -11.03 2.16 -22.03
N LEU A 56 -11.01 2.38 -23.36
CA LEU A 56 -10.84 1.29 -24.34
C LEU A 56 -9.49 0.59 -24.19
N ILE A 57 -8.43 1.34 -23.89
CA ILE A 57 -7.09 0.80 -23.66
C ILE A 57 -7.05 0.04 -22.34
N THR A 58 -7.58 0.62 -21.25
CA THR A 58 -7.64 -0.01 -19.93
C THR A 58 -8.42 -1.33 -19.93
N ASN A 59 -9.44 -1.47 -20.78
CA ASN A 59 -10.26 -2.68 -20.89
C ASN A 59 -9.77 -3.65 -21.98
N GLY A 60 -8.57 -3.44 -22.52
CA GLY A 60 -7.94 -4.35 -23.49
C GLY A 60 -8.62 -4.43 -24.86
N ILE A 61 -9.46 -3.44 -25.21
CA ILE A 61 -10.13 -3.36 -26.52
C ILE A 61 -9.20 -2.76 -27.57
N ILE A 62 -8.33 -1.82 -27.17
CA ILE A 62 -7.25 -1.25 -27.97
C ILE A 62 -5.92 -1.65 -27.35
N THR A 63 -4.95 -2.06 -28.17
CA THR A 63 -3.58 -2.36 -27.72
C THR A 63 -2.63 -1.35 -28.38
N VAL A 64 -1.95 -0.53 -27.57
CA VAL A 64 -0.95 0.43 -28.07
C VAL A 64 0.41 0.11 -27.48
N SER A 65 1.47 0.28 -28.28
CA SER A 65 2.84 0.22 -27.79
C SER A 65 3.26 1.61 -27.31
N THR A 66 3.34 1.81 -26.00
CA THR A 66 3.79 3.08 -25.42
C THR A 66 5.27 3.26 -25.75
N THR A 67 5.56 4.11 -26.73
CA THR A 67 6.92 4.62 -26.93
C THR A 67 7.07 5.88 -26.09
N GLU A 68 8.08 5.92 -25.23
CA GLU A 68 8.48 7.12 -24.49
C GLU A 68 8.72 8.27 -25.47
N GLN A 69 7.77 9.18 -25.60
CA GLN A 69 7.96 10.44 -26.30
C GLN A 69 7.62 11.59 -25.36
N GLU A 70 8.52 12.57 -25.33
CA GLU A 70 8.38 13.80 -24.54
C GLU A 70 7.08 14.52 -24.89
N ALA A 71 6.34 14.93 -23.86
CA ALA A 71 5.10 15.68 -24.01
C ALA A 71 5.34 17.01 -24.74
N VAL A 72 4.92 17.11 -26.00
CA VAL A 72 4.89 18.39 -26.71
C VAL A 72 3.57 19.09 -26.38
N ALA A 73 3.62 20.07 -25.47
CA ALA A 73 2.45 20.87 -25.12
C ALA A 73 1.94 21.69 -26.31
N GLY A 74 0.66 21.52 -26.68
CA GLY A 74 -0.06 22.42 -27.59
C GLY A 74 -0.61 21.83 -28.90
N TYR A 75 -0.65 20.51 -29.07
CA TYR A 75 -1.32 19.92 -30.23
C TYR A 75 -2.86 19.84 -30.02
N GLU A 76 -3.61 20.69 -30.71
CA GLU A 76 -5.06 20.51 -30.87
C GLU A 76 -5.32 19.29 -31.76
N ILE A 77 -6.25 18.41 -31.35
CA ILE A 77 -6.61 17.22 -32.14
C ILE A 77 -7.09 17.66 -33.54
N PRO A 78 -6.42 17.25 -34.63
CA PRO A 78 -6.80 17.66 -35.98
C PRO A 78 -8.28 17.44 -36.30
N LYS A 79 -8.92 18.45 -36.90
CA LYS A 79 -10.36 18.42 -37.23
C LYS A 79 -10.79 17.23 -38.10
N TRP A 80 -9.90 16.67 -38.92
CA TRP A 80 -10.23 15.49 -39.73
C TRP A 80 -10.50 14.24 -38.86
N ILE A 81 -9.92 14.16 -37.67
CA ILE A 81 -10.15 13.06 -36.72
C ILE A 81 -11.59 13.15 -36.17
N LYS A 82 -12.10 14.36 -35.93
CA LYS A 82 -13.51 14.59 -35.55
C LYS A 82 -14.48 14.09 -36.62
N ASN A 83 -14.14 14.25 -37.90
CA ASN A 83 -14.97 13.73 -39.00
C ASN A 83 -15.02 12.19 -38.99
N ASN A 84 -13.88 11.53 -38.75
CA ASN A 84 -13.82 10.07 -38.66
C ASN A 84 -14.60 9.54 -37.45
N ALA A 85 -14.53 10.21 -36.29
CA ALA A 85 -15.32 9.88 -35.11
C ALA A 85 -16.84 9.99 -35.36
N GLY A 86 -17.27 11.01 -36.12
CA GLY A 86 -18.66 11.16 -36.54
C GLY A 86 -19.11 10.03 -37.49
N TRP A 87 -18.28 9.67 -38.47
CA TRP A 87 -18.57 8.55 -39.37
C TRP A 87 -18.62 7.21 -38.64
N TRP A 88 -17.80 7.03 -37.61
CA TRP A 88 -17.83 5.83 -36.77
C TRP A 88 -19.11 5.74 -35.96
N ALA A 89 -19.50 6.83 -35.30
CA ALA A 89 -20.75 6.90 -34.53
C ALA A 89 -22.01 6.67 -35.40
N GLU A 90 -21.95 7.06 -36.68
CA GLU A 90 -23.02 6.84 -37.66
C GLU A 90 -22.98 5.44 -38.31
N GLY A 91 -22.02 4.58 -37.95
CA GLY A 91 -21.84 3.24 -38.52
C GLY A 91 -21.37 3.25 -39.98
N LYS A 92 -20.78 4.36 -40.45
CA LYS A 92 -20.26 4.52 -41.82
C LYS A 92 -18.84 3.94 -41.98
N ILE A 93 -18.09 3.85 -40.88
CA ILE A 93 -16.83 3.10 -40.82
C ILE A 93 -16.92 2.01 -39.74
N PRO A 94 -16.34 0.82 -39.98
CA PRO A 94 -16.36 -0.27 -39.01
C PRO A 94 -15.46 0.03 -37.81
N ASP A 95 -15.74 -0.65 -36.69
CA ASP A 95 -15.00 -0.53 -35.42
C ASP A 95 -13.48 -0.73 -35.61
N SER A 96 -13.08 -1.70 -36.43
CA SER A 96 -11.67 -1.97 -36.72
C SER A 96 -10.96 -0.82 -37.44
N GLU A 97 -11.64 -0.12 -38.35
CA GLU A 97 -11.04 1.00 -39.09
C GLU A 97 -10.86 2.23 -38.19
N PHE A 98 -11.81 2.47 -37.27
CA PHE A 98 -11.68 3.55 -36.30
C PHE A 98 -10.62 3.25 -35.24
N ILE A 99 -10.56 2.01 -34.71
CA ILE A 99 -9.54 1.57 -33.75
C ILE A 99 -8.13 1.72 -34.34
N SER A 100 -7.87 1.19 -35.54
CA SER A 100 -6.53 1.32 -36.15
C SER A 100 -6.14 2.77 -36.41
N GLY A 101 -7.11 3.65 -36.65
CA GLY A 101 -6.89 5.09 -36.72
C GLY A 101 -6.48 5.70 -35.37
N LEU A 102 -7.11 5.28 -34.27
CA LEU A 102 -6.76 5.71 -32.91
C LEU A 102 -5.38 5.22 -32.48
N GLU A 103 -5.06 3.95 -32.73
CA GLU A 103 -3.76 3.35 -32.45
C GLU A 103 -2.64 4.17 -33.10
N TRP A 104 -2.78 4.45 -34.41
CA TRP A 104 -1.81 5.25 -35.16
C TRP A 104 -1.66 6.67 -34.60
N LEU A 105 -2.76 7.30 -34.19
CA LEU A 105 -2.75 8.66 -33.62
C LEU A 105 -2.05 8.73 -32.26
N ILE A 106 -2.18 7.68 -31.45
CA ILE A 106 -1.50 7.55 -30.16
C ILE A 106 0.00 7.29 -30.37
N GLU A 107 0.35 6.35 -31.27
CA GLU A 107 1.75 6.03 -31.61
C GLU A 107 2.55 7.23 -32.14
N HIS A 108 1.87 8.18 -32.80
CA HIS A 108 2.50 9.38 -33.36
C HIS A 108 2.37 10.61 -32.43
N GLY A 109 1.90 10.43 -31.18
CA GLY A 109 1.79 11.50 -30.19
C GLY A 109 0.75 12.59 -30.53
N ILE A 110 -0.18 12.31 -31.45
CA ILE A 110 -1.23 13.26 -31.87
C ILE A 110 -2.39 13.27 -30.86
N ILE A 111 -2.68 12.11 -30.27
CA ILE A 111 -3.54 11.98 -29.09
C ILE A 111 -2.65 11.51 -27.95
N MET A 112 -2.55 12.32 -26.89
CA MET A 112 -1.93 11.89 -25.64
C MET A 112 -3.00 11.30 -24.73
N VAL A 113 -2.74 10.08 -24.26
CA VAL A 113 -3.55 9.38 -23.26
C VAL A 113 -2.74 9.31 -21.98
N ASN A 114 -3.33 9.69 -20.85
CA ASN A 114 -2.72 9.50 -19.54
C ASN A 114 -3.21 8.15 -19.00
N LEU A 115 -2.63 7.08 -19.53
CA LEU A 115 -2.91 5.75 -19.00
C LEU A 115 -2.28 5.64 -17.60
N PRO A 116 -2.95 4.98 -16.63
CA PRO A 116 -2.20 4.47 -15.49
C PRO A 116 -1.08 3.60 -16.07
N GLU A 117 0.17 3.89 -15.68
CA GLU A 117 1.30 3.04 -16.02
C GLU A 117 0.92 1.58 -15.78
N ASP A 118 1.21 0.71 -16.74
CA ASP A 118 1.12 -0.73 -16.53
C ASP A 118 2.27 -1.11 -15.59
N VAL A 119 2.11 -0.78 -14.31
CA VAL A 119 3.09 -1.07 -13.27
C VAL A 119 2.92 -2.55 -12.94
N ASP A 120 3.65 -3.40 -13.66
CA ASP A 120 3.67 -4.83 -13.40
C ASP A 120 4.29 -5.08 -12.01
N PRO A 121 3.56 -5.68 -11.04
CA PRO A 121 4.11 -6.03 -9.74
C PRO A 121 5.40 -6.85 -9.80
N TYR A 122 5.63 -7.63 -10.88
CA TYR A 122 6.84 -8.45 -11.01
C TYR A 122 8.12 -7.64 -11.28
N ASP A 123 8.00 -6.40 -11.74
CA ASP A 123 9.14 -5.50 -12.00
C ASP A 123 9.37 -4.52 -10.83
N ILE A 124 8.66 -4.70 -9.72
CA ILE A 124 8.63 -3.76 -8.60
C ILE A 124 9.48 -4.23 -7.41
N THR A 125 10.27 -3.30 -6.88
CA THR A 125 10.98 -3.52 -5.60
C THR A 125 10.06 -3.25 -4.43
N PHE A 126 9.55 -4.31 -3.81
CA PHE A 126 8.72 -4.26 -2.59
C PHE A 126 9.55 -4.16 -1.30
N ALA A 127 8.87 -3.82 -0.20
CA ALA A 127 9.48 -3.74 1.12
C ALA A 127 10.19 -5.06 1.51
N PRO A 128 11.49 -5.03 1.91
CA PRO A 128 12.25 -6.24 2.26
C PRO A 128 11.66 -7.10 3.38
N ILE A 129 10.81 -6.54 4.24
CA ILE A 129 10.07 -7.28 5.27
C ILE A 129 9.05 -8.29 4.67
N LEU A 130 8.65 -8.10 3.41
CA LEU A 130 7.67 -8.94 2.74
C LEU A 130 8.34 -10.21 2.19
N SER A 131 8.16 -11.35 2.85
CA SER A 131 8.83 -12.60 2.44
C SER A 131 8.16 -13.33 1.26
N ASN A 132 6.86 -13.10 1.03
CA ASN A 132 6.03 -13.89 0.10
C ASN A 132 5.26 -13.02 -0.90
N VAL A 133 5.74 -11.81 -1.21
CA VAL A 133 5.01 -10.86 -2.08
C VAL A 133 4.78 -11.43 -3.49
N SER A 134 5.73 -12.20 -4.02
CA SER A 134 5.64 -12.86 -5.33
C SER A 134 4.60 -13.98 -5.41
N GLN A 135 4.02 -14.38 -4.28
CA GLN A 135 2.94 -15.37 -4.21
C GLN A 135 1.57 -14.72 -4.06
N GLN A 136 1.51 -13.39 -3.91
CA GLN A 136 0.25 -12.66 -3.71
C GLN A 136 -0.40 -12.31 -5.05
N ASN A 137 -1.73 -12.21 -5.04
CA ASN A 137 -2.52 -11.84 -6.21
C ASN A 137 -2.71 -10.32 -6.26
N LEU A 138 -1.63 -9.62 -6.59
CA LEU A 138 -1.57 -8.16 -6.52
C LEU A 138 -2.16 -7.48 -7.75
N GLN A 139 -2.96 -6.44 -7.50
CA GLN A 139 -3.41 -5.51 -8.52
C GLN A 139 -2.92 -4.10 -8.19
N TYR A 140 -2.43 -3.39 -9.21
CA TYR A 140 -2.12 -1.97 -9.08
C TYR A 140 -3.36 -1.17 -8.65
N VAL A 141 -3.21 -0.35 -7.61
CA VAL A 141 -4.29 0.51 -7.09
C VAL A 141 -4.05 1.96 -7.47
N THR A 142 -2.88 2.47 -7.11
CA THR A 142 -2.51 3.87 -7.34
C THR A 142 -1.01 4.08 -7.13
N THR A 143 -0.53 5.28 -7.46
CA THR A 143 0.82 5.72 -7.16
C THR A 143 0.76 6.98 -6.33
N THR A 144 1.38 6.96 -5.14
CA THR A 144 1.59 8.14 -4.32
C THR A 144 3.09 8.35 -4.10
N PHE A 145 3.58 8.32 -2.85
CA PHE A 145 5.02 8.31 -2.60
C PHE A 145 5.63 6.96 -3.01
N PHE A 146 4.84 5.89 -2.94
CA PHE A 146 5.15 4.54 -3.41
C PHE A 146 4.10 4.11 -4.44
N HIS A 147 4.41 3.10 -5.26
CA HIS A 147 3.36 2.34 -5.93
C HIS A 147 2.59 1.53 -4.88
N VAL A 148 1.27 1.52 -5.00
CA VAL A 148 0.35 0.89 -4.06
C VAL A 148 -0.37 -0.24 -4.76
N PHE A 149 -0.20 -1.45 -4.24
CA PHE A 149 -0.83 -2.66 -4.76
C PHE A 149 -1.80 -3.24 -3.74
N GLY A 150 -2.98 -3.62 -4.19
CA GLY A 150 -3.99 -4.30 -3.38
C GLY A 150 -3.96 -5.79 -3.65
N ASP A 151 -4.08 -6.60 -2.60
CA ASP A 151 -4.20 -8.05 -2.75
C ASP A 151 -5.66 -8.45 -2.97
N LEU A 152 -5.94 -9.00 -4.16
CA LEU A 152 -7.28 -9.44 -4.58
C LEU A 152 -7.83 -10.57 -3.69
N ASP A 153 -6.96 -11.39 -3.11
CA ASP A 153 -7.37 -12.50 -2.24
C ASP A 153 -7.73 -12.02 -0.82
N SER A 154 -7.41 -10.76 -0.50
CA SER A 154 -7.67 -10.13 0.80
C SER A 154 -8.92 -9.24 0.84
N ILE A 155 -9.62 -9.07 -0.28
CA ILE A 155 -10.75 -8.13 -0.39
C ILE A 155 -11.84 -8.48 0.64
N GLN A 156 -12.22 -7.49 1.43
CA GLN A 156 -13.32 -7.59 2.40
C GLN A 156 -14.55 -6.87 1.86
N THR A 157 -15.74 -7.35 2.21
CA THR A 157 -17.01 -6.68 1.89
C THR A 157 -17.66 -6.21 3.18
N ILE A 158 -17.78 -4.89 3.35
CA ILE A 158 -18.41 -4.24 4.51
C ILE A 158 -19.54 -3.39 3.95
N ASP A 159 -20.77 -3.60 4.46
CA ASP A 159 -21.96 -2.86 4.01
C ASP A 159 -22.13 -2.81 2.48
N GLU A 160 -21.92 -3.95 1.82
CA GLU A 160 -21.99 -4.12 0.35
C GLU A 160 -20.88 -3.40 -0.45
N VAL A 161 -19.95 -2.72 0.23
CA VAL A 161 -18.78 -2.07 -0.37
C VAL A 161 -17.55 -2.96 -0.23
N LYS A 162 -16.81 -3.13 -1.33
CA LYS A 162 -15.54 -3.87 -1.33
C LYS A 162 -14.40 -2.95 -0.87
N HIS A 163 -13.62 -3.44 0.08
CA HIS A 163 -12.43 -2.79 0.62
C HIS A 163 -11.22 -3.69 0.43
N TRP A 164 -10.06 -3.10 0.15
CA TRP A 164 -8.78 -3.80 0.17
C TRP A 164 -8.49 -4.27 1.61
N GLY A 165 -8.16 -5.55 1.79
CA GLY A 165 -7.77 -6.08 3.09
C GLY A 165 -6.30 -5.81 3.41
N ALA A 166 -5.42 -6.21 2.51
CA ALA A 166 -3.98 -6.00 2.58
C ALA A 166 -3.50 -5.16 1.40
N VAL A 167 -2.60 -4.22 1.69
CA VAL A 167 -1.98 -3.31 0.73
C VAL A 167 -0.46 -3.44 0.82
N TYR A 168 0.19 -3.43 -0.34
CA TYR A 168 1.62 -3.66 -0.51
C TYR A 168 2.27 -2.44 -1.19
N LEU A 169 3.39 -1.98 -0.63
CA LEU A 169 4.12 -0.80 -1.12
C LEU A 169 5.37 -1.22 -1.92
N GLY A 170 5.49 -0.65 -3.11
CA GLY A 170 6.64 -0.81 -4.00
C GLY A 170 7.32 0.53 -4.30
N LEU A 171 8.65 0.51 -4.51
CA LEU A 171 9.39 1.70 -4.95
C LEU A 171 8.87 2.16 -6.32
N ASN A 172 8.67 3.47 -6.46
CA ASN A 172 8.53 4.14 -7.73
C ASN A 172 9.91 4.64 -8.19
N GLU A 173 10.44 4.07 -9.27
CA GLU A 173 11.80 4.37 -9.76
C GLU A 173 11.95 5.84 -10.21
N ASP A 174 10.87 6.52 -10.58
CA ASP A 174 10.90 7.94 -10.94
C ASP A 174 11.12 8.86 -9.72
N ARG A 175 10.98 8.32 -8.50
CA ARG A 175 11.11 9.04 -7.22
C ARG A 175 12.43 8.78 -6.50
N MET A 176 13.42 8.18 -7.16
CA MET A 176 14.68 7.81 -6.51
C MET A 176 15.43 8.99 -5.86
N ASP A 177 15.37 10.19 -6.43
CA ASP A 177 15.94 11.40 -5.81
C ASP A 177 15.28 11.72 -4.47
N GLU A 178 13.96 11.61 -4.40
CA GLU A 178 13.17 11.86 -3.18
C GLU A 178 13.40 10.76 -2.15
N TYR A 179 13.55 9.51 -2.58
CA TYR A 179 13.92 8.41 -1.68
C TYR A 179 15.34 8.58 -1.12
N ASN A 180 16.31 9.05 -1.91
CA ASN A 180 17.65 9.34 -1.41
C ASN A 180 17.65 10.43 -0.32
N GLU A 181 16.71 11.38 -0.39
CA GLU A 181 16.56 12.38 0.67
C GLU A 181 16.12 11.77 2.00
N VAL A 182 15.20 10.79 1.98
CA VAL A 182 14.51 10.31 3.19
C VAL A 182 14.93 8.92 3.67
N SER A 183 15.63 8.15 2.84
CA SER A 183 16.14 6.81 3.17
C SER A 183 17.43 6.87 3.98
N ILE A 184 17.77 5.76 4.63
CA ILE A 184 19.05 5.55 5.32
C ILE A 184 19.95 4.54 4.61
N TRP A 185 19.69 4.23 3.32
CA TRP A 185 20.44 3.22 2.56
C TRP A 185 21.96 3.43 2.56
N ASN A 186 22.39 4.70 2.54
CA ASN A 186 23.79 5.11 2.55
C ASN A 186 24.13 5.93 3.81
N ASP A 187 23.31 5.84 4.85
CA ASP A 187 23.51 6.54 6.11
C ASP A 187 24.19 5.61 7.14
N THR A 188 24.98 6.18 8.04
CA THR A 188 25.62 5.46 9.14
C THR A 188 24.75 5.38 10.40
N GLN A 189 23.63 6.12 10.43
CA GLN A 189 22.67 6.11 11.52
C GLN A 189 22.18 4.69 11.82
N LYS A 190 22.22 4.30 13.10
CA LYS A 190 21.64 3.04 13.53
C LYS A 190 20.24 3.31 14.05
N ALA A 191 19.26 3.26 13.16
CA ALA A 191 17.86 3.42 13.52
C ALA A 191 17.10 2.10 13.38
N ALA A 192 16.23 1.81 14.36
CA ALA A 192 15.31 0.70 14.30
C ALA A 192 13.86 1.18 14.35
N VAL A 193 13.00 0.53 13.57
CA VAL A 193 11.55 0.66 13.66
C VAL A 193 10.99 -0.58 14.35
N VAL A 194 10.12 -0.38 15.33
CA VAL A 194 9.51 -1.46 16.10
C VAL A 194 8.17 -1.81 15.51
N PHE A 195 8.04 -3.05 15.05
CA PHE A 195 6.81 -3.56 14.48
C PHE A 195 5.91 -4.14 15.59
N PRO A 196 4.62 -3.78 15.65
CA PRO A 196 3.74 -4.09 16.77
C PRO A 196 3.07 -5.47 16.64
N THR A 197 3.84 -6.54 16.85
CA THR A 197 3.34 -7.92 16.72
C THR A 197 2.31 -8.24 17.78
N PHE A 198 2.51 -7.80 19.02
CA PHE A 198 1.54 -8.04 20.10
C PHE A 198 0.22 -7.32 19.85
N THR A 199 0.28 -6.09 19.34
CA THR A 199 -0.93 -5.35 18.95
C THR A 199 -1.62 -6.04 17.76
N SER A 200 -0.86 -6.49 16.76
CA SER A 200 -1.41 -7.27 15.64
C SER A 200 -2.18 -8.53 16.13
N ALA A 201 -1.64 -9.22 17.14
CA ALA A 201 -2.31 -10.37 17.76
C ALA A 201 -3.56 -9.97 18.56
N ALA A 202 -3.49 -8.91 19.37
CA ALA A 202 -4.59 -8.41 20.19
C ALA A 202 -5.83 -8.02 19.37
N TYR A 203 -5.63 -7.40 18.20
CA TYR A 203 -6.69 -7.04 17.25
C TYR A 203 -7.18 -8.21 16.40
N GLY A 204 -6.49 -9.35 16.40
CA GLY A 204 -6.85 -10.50 15.58
C GLY A 204 -8.03 -11.28 16.15
N GLU A 205 -9.17 -11.26 15.47
CA GLU A 205 -10.41 -11.92 15.94
C GLU A 205 -10.28 -13.46 16.07
N PRO A 206 -10.85 -14.08 17.13
CA PRO A 206 -11.23 -13.42 18.39
C PRO A 206 -9.98 -12.94 19.16
N GLY A 207 -10.08 -11.75 19.77
CA GLY A 207 -9.00 -11.07 20.49
C GLY A 207 -9.54 -10.08 21.53
N PHE A 208 -8.70 -9.14 22.00
CA PHE A 208 -9.04 -8.28 23.13
C PHE A 208 -10.25 -7.37 22.85
N TYR A 209 -10.42 -6.92 21.62
CA TYR A 209 -11.59 -6.13 21.24
C TYR A 209 -12.90 -6.95 21.20
N THR A 210 -12.82 -8.27 21.03
CA THR A 210 -13.99 -9.15 21.23
C THR A 210 -14.45 -9.12 22.69
N TYR A 211 -13.51 -9.04 23.64
CA TYR A 211 -13.80 -8.83 25.05
C TYR A 211 -14.40 -7.44 25.32
N TYR A 212 -13.78 -6.36 24.83
CA TYR A 212 -14.29 -5.00 25.07
C TYR A 212 -15.67 -4.74 24.45
N ARG A 213 -16.04 -5.45 23.37
CA ARG A 213 -17.40 -5.42 22.80
C ARG A 213 -18.43 -6.24 23.59
N GLY A 214 -18.01 -6.97 24.63
CA GLY A 214 -18.86 -7.83 25.45
C GLY A 214 -19.29 -9.12 24.74
N GLU A 215 -18.57 -9.52 23.70
CA GLU A 215 -18.88 -10.71 22.89
C GLU A 215 -18.22 -11.99 23.44
N CYS A 216 -17.20 -11.84 24.32
CA CYS A 216 -16.43 -12.97 24.85
C CYS A 216 -15.67 -12.61 26.14
N ASP A 217 -16.04 -13.22 27.27
CA ASP A 217 -15.41 -12.96 28.57
C ASP A 217 -13.97 -13.51 28.70
N GLU A 218 -13.63 -14.56 27.95
CA GLU A 218 -12.31 -15.21 27.99
C GLU A 218 -11.32 -14.66 26.95
N CYS A 219 -11.76 -13.71 26.10
CA CYS A 219 -10.95 -13.17 25.00
C CYS A 219 -9.92 -12.12 25.44
N THR A 220 -9.64 -12.03 26.75
CA THR A 220 -8.47 -11.33 27.30
C THR A 220 -7.17 -12.12 27.11
N THR A 221 -7.23 -13.36 26.60
CA THR A 221 -6.07 -14.16 26.21
C THR A 221 -6.22 -14.60 24.76
N THR A 222 -5.19 -14.42 23.93
CA THR A 222 -5.20 -14.83 22.52
C THR A 222 -3.84 -15.34 22.05
N ASN A 223 -3.83 -16.04 20.92
CA ASN A 223 -2.59 -16.58 20.34
C ASN A 223 -1.79 -15.49 19.63
N ILE A 224 -0.46 -15.57 19.75
CA ILE A 224 0.42 -14.83 18.85
C ILE A 224 0.26 -15.43 17.45
N LYS A 225 -0.26 -14.64 16.51
CA LYS A 225 -0.49 -15.05 15.11
C LYS A 225 0.64 -14.50 14.24
N ILE A 226 0.75 -15.04 13.02
CA ILE A 226 1.56 -14.40 11.97
C ILE A 226 1.04 -12.96 11.83
N PRO A 227 1.91 -11.95 12.00
CA PRO A 227 1.45 -10.58 11.99
C PRO A 227 0.85 -10.20 10.64
N ARG A 228 -0.21 -9.41 10.69
CA ARG A 228 -0.88 -8.88 9.50
C ARG A 228 -0.41 -7.46 9.24
N LEU A 229 -0.38 -7.05 7.98
CA LEU A 229 -0.15 -5.66 7.59
C LEU A 229 -1.50 -5.00 7.38
N PHE A 230 -2.00 -4.34 8.42
CA PHE A 230 -3.31 -3.71 8.43
C PHE A 230 -3.29 -2.49 9.35
N PHE A 231 -4.37 -1.71 9.29
CA PHE A 231 -4.43 -0.39 9.90
C PHE A 231 -4.00 -0.35 11.38
N PRO A 232 -4.49 -1.24 12.28
CA PRO A 232 -4.14 -1.21 13.70
C PRO A 232 -2.71 -1.67 14.03
N SER A 233 -1.98 -2.27 13.10
CA SER A 233 -0.59 -2.72 13.35
C SER A 233 0.42 -2.01 12.44
N SER A 234 0.06 -0.81 11.99
CA SER A 234 0.93 0.09 11.22
C SER A 234 1.49 -0.52 9.93
N GLY A 235 0.65 -1.26 9.21
CA GLY A 235 1.02 -2.01 8.01
C GLY A 235 1.67 -1.17 6.90
N ASN A 236 1.24 0.06 6.70
CA ASN A 236 1.79 0.97 5.69
C ASN A 236 3.11 1.59 6.15
N ALA A 237 3.19 2.03 7.41
CA ALA A 237 4.41 2.62 7.94
C ALA A 237 5.57 1.62 7.99
N ILE A 238 5.33 0.39 8.45
CA ILE A 238 6.40 -0.60 8.53
C ILE A 238 7.00 -0.93 7.15
N GLN A 239 6.16 -1.01 6.13
CA GLN A 239 6.60 -1.19 4.74
C GLN A 239 7.43 0.01 4.28
N SER A 240 6.96 1.23 4.56
CA SER A 240 7.66 2.46 4.21
C SER A 240 9.04 2.54 4.86
N PHE A 241 9.15 2.27 6.16
CA PHE A 241 10.45 2.24 6.85
C PHE A 241 11.36 1.12 6.35
N SER A 242 10.80 -0.07 6.10
CA SER A 242 11.55 -1.19 5.53
C SER A 242 12.10 -0.84 4.13
N LEU A 243 11.31 -0.21 3.27
CA LEU A 243 11.75 0.29 1.97
C LEU A 243 12.86 1.33 2.11
N MET A 244 12.76 2.22 3.10
CA MET A 244 13.74 3.28 3.36
C MET A 244 15.02 2.78 4.08
N GLY A 245 15.15 1.47 4.32
CA GLY A 245 16.37 0.86 4.85
C GLY A 245 16.45 0.81 6.38
N TYR A 246 15.38 1.17 7.09
CA TYR A 246 15.35 1.06 8.55
C TYR A 246 15.34 -0.41 8.97
N LYS A 247 16.09 -0.72 10.03
CA LYS A 247 16.08 -2.06 10.59
C LYS A 247 14.76 -2.30 11.31
N VAL A 248 14.00 -3.28 10.83
CA VAL A 248 12.81 -3.75 11.53
C VAL A 248 13.23 -4.67 12.69
N LEU A 249 12.72 -4.36 13.88
CA LEU A 249 12.66 -5.24 15.04
C LEU A 249 11.19 -5.53 15.34
N ASP A 250 10.86 -6.78 15.63
CA ASP A 250 9.55 -7.05 16.23
C ASP A 250 9.61 -6.86 17.76
N ASP A 251 8.47 -6.54 18.37
CA ASP A 251 8.37 -6.34 19.82
C ASP A 251 8.62 -7.64 20.62
N ILE A 252 8.49 -8.83 20.02
CA ILE A 252 8.91 -10.10 20.64
C ILE A 252 10.44 -10.18 20.81
N GLU A 253 11.22 -9.73 19.82
CA GLU A 253 12.69 -9.67 19.89
C GLU A 253 13.14 -8.75 21.03
N ILE A 254 12.43 -7.64 21.23
CA ILE A 254 12.70 -6.68 22.31
C ILE A 254 12.32 -7.26 23.66
N ASP A 255 11.13 -7.85 23.81
CA ASP A 255 10.70 -8.46 25.07
C ASP A 255 11.66 -9.57 25.54
N LYS A 256 12.12 -10.41 24.61
CA LYS A 256 13.10 -11.47 24.92
C LYS A 256 14.50 -10.95 25.19
N ASN A 257 14.87 -9.81 24.61
CA ASN A 257 16.21 -9.25 24.72
C ASN A 257 16.21 -7.71 24.64
N PRO A 258 15.84 -7.00 25.72
CA PRO A 258 15.67 -5.54 25.68
C PRO A 258 16.99 -4.79 25.41
N SER A 259 18.14 -5.38 25.73
CA SER A 259 19.46 -4.80 25.43
C SER A 259 19.76 -4.68 23.93
N ILE A 260 18.94 -5.28 23.05
CA ILE A 260 19.07 -5.10 21.61
C ILE A 260 18.94 -3.62 21.20
N LEU A 261 18.17 -2.84 21.96
CA LEU A 261 17.93 -1.42 21.68
C LEU A 261 19.21 -0.58 21.83
N GLU A 262 20.16 -0.98 22.70
CA GLU A 262 21.44 -0.29 22.90
C GLU A 262 22.31 -0.25 21.64
N LYS A 263 21.99 -1.06 20.62
CA LYS A 263 22.68 -1.07 19.34
C LYS A 263 22.27 0.08 18.43
N TYR A 264 21.17 0.76 18.74
CA TYR A 264 20.56 1.78 17.90
C TYR A 264 20.64 3.15 18.58
N ASP A 265 20.88 4.18 17.78
CA ASP A 265 20.93 5.57 18.24
C ASP A 265 19.51 6.16 18.36
N LYS A 266 18.52 5.51 17.73
CA LYS A 266 17.15 5.98 17.58
C LYS A 266 16.20 4.81 17.41
N ILE A 267 15.09 4.83 18.14
CA ILE A 267 14.01 3.86 18.02
C ILE A 267 12.74 4.57 17.54
N ILE A 268 12.09 4.03 16.52
CA ILE A 268 10.79 4.50 16.04
C ILE A 268 9.73 3.49 16.48
N MET A 269 8.87 3.91 17.39
CA MET A 269 7.70 3.15 17.82
C MET A 269 6.54 3.42 16.86
N LEU A 270 5.94 2.35 16.35
CA LEU A 270 4.71 2.41 15.57
C LEU A 270 3.50 2.32 16.53
N HIS A 271 2.37 1.76 16.09
CA HIS A 271 1.21 1.54 16.95
C HIS A 271 1.40 0.32 17.89
N ASN A 272 2.46 0.35 18.69
CA ASN A 272 2.75 -0.64 19.74
C ASN A 272 1.86 -0.35 20.97
N GLU A 273 0.56 -0.56 20.81
CA GLU A 273 -0.45 -0.29 21.84
C GLU A 273 -0.35 -1.27 23.01
N TYR A 274 -0.23 -2.56 22.71
CA TYR A 274 -0.10 -3.63 23.69
C TYR A 274 1.36 -4.05 23.80
N VAL A 275 1.93 -3.91 24.99
CA VAL A 275 3.33 -4.26 25.28
C VAL A 275 3.48 -4.88 26.67
N THR A 276 4.59 -5.55 26.91
CA THR A 276 4.95 -6.03 28.25
C THR A 276 5.60 -4.92 29.08
N GLN A 277 5.65 -5.09 30.40
CA GLN A 277 6.44 -4.21 31.27
C GLN A 277 7.93 -4.15 30.85
N THR A 278 8.50 -5.28 30.38
CA THR A 278 9.88 -5.33 29.89
C THR A 278 10.11 -4.38 28.72
N ILE A 279 9.20 -4.37 27.73
CA ILE A 279 9.29 -3.46 26.59
C ILE A 279 9.06 -2.02 27.06
N PHE A 280 8.05 -1.78 27.89
CA PHE A 280 7.76 -0.45 28.43
C PHE A 280 9.01 0.16 29.08
N ASP A 281 9.66 -0.58 29.98
CA ASP A 281 10.88 -0.15 30.65
C ASP A 281 12.03 0.06 29.66
N ALA A 282 12.22 -0.84 28.70
CA ALA A 282 13.31 -0.73 27.74
C ALA A 282 13.16 0.48 26.80
N ILE A 283 11.94 0.74 26.32
CA ILE A 283 11.62 1.86 25.43
C ILE A 283 11.70 3.19 26.17
N THR A 284 11.06 3.30 27.34
CA THR A 284 11.04 4.56 28.10
C THR A 284 12.42 4.96 28.67
N ASN A 285 13.31 3.99 28.89
CA ASN A 285 14.71 4.26 29.26
C ASN A 285 15.64 4.53 28.07
N HIS A 286 15.21 4.27 26.82
CA HIS A 286 16.01 4.58 25.65
C HIS A 286 16.08 6.11 25.44
N PRO A 287 17.26 6.71 25.19
CA PRO A 287 17.45 8.16 25.23
C PRO A 287 16.86 8.92 24.03
N ASN A 288 16.50 8.22 22.96
CA ASN A 288 15.94 8.81 21.75
C ASN A 288 14.90 7.89 21.11
N VAL A 289 13.63 8.15 21.41
CA VAL A 289 12.48 7.39 20.87
C VAL A 289 11.53 8.32 20.14
N ILE A 290 11.11 7.93 18.95
CA ILE A 290 10.05 8.61 18.20
C ILE A 290 8.80 7.73 18.30
N TYR A 291 7.81 8.18 19.06
CA TYR A 291 6.49 7.59 19.12
C TYR A 291 5.66 8.17 17.98
N LEU A 292 5.71 7.50 16.83
CA LEU A 292 5.12 7.98 15.58
C LEU A 292 3.58 7.89 15.59
N TYR A 293 3.05 6.97 16.37
CA TYR A 293 1.62 6.78 16.53
C TYR A 293 1.22 7.19 17.96
N PRO A 294 0.08 7.88 18.12
CA PRO A 294 -0.56 7.96 19.43
C PRO A 294 -0.98 6.56 19.89
N ASN A 295 -1.36 6.42 21.14
CA ASN A 295 -1.80 5.13 21.69
C ASN A 295 -0.72 4.05 21.71
N ALA A 296 0.56 4.43 21.60
CA ALA A 296 1.67 3.53 21.90
C ALA A 296 1.83 3.37 23.43
N LEU A 297 2.26 2.19 23.87
CA LEU A 297 2.48 1.86 25.29
C LEU A 297 1.21 2.04 26.14
N TYR A 298 0.05 1.71 25.59
CA TYR A 298 -1.23 2.00 26.23
C TYR A 298 -1.73 0.89 27.15
N ALA A 299 -1.49 -0.37 26.80
CA ALA A 299 -1.98 -1.52 27.55
C ALA A 299 -0.88 -2.53 27.86
N GLU A 300 -0.89 -3.03 29.10
CA GLU A 300 0.03 -4.03 29.61
C GLU A 300 -0.48 -5.44 29.30
N ILE A 301 0.43 -6.28 28.79
CA ILE A 301 0.20 -7.70 28.58
C ILE A 301 1.30 -8.54 29.24
N GLU A 302 1.00 -9.81 29.49
CA GLU A 302 1.98 -10.86 29.70
C GLU A 302 2.04 -11.81 28.49
N VAL A 303 3.16 -12.51 28.35
CA VAL A 303 3.41 -13.41 27.22
C VAL A 303 3.85 -14.79 27.73
N ASP A 304 3.17 -15.84 27.27
CA ASP A 304 3.60 -17.22 27.41
C ASP A 304 4.13 -17.71 26.06
N TYR A 305 5.46 -17.74 25.92
CA TYR A 305 6.11 -18.18 24.68
C TYR A 305 6.03 -19.69 24.43
N GLU A 306 5.85 -20.50 25.47
CA GLU A 306 5.70 -21.95 25.31
C GLU A 306 4.29 -22.30 24.83
N ALA A 307 3.28 -21.59 25.35
CA ALA A 307 1.89 -21.72 24.91
C ALA A 307 1.55 -20.88 23.67
N ASN A 308 2.44 -19.96 23.28
CA ASN A 308 2.23 -18.99 22.20
C ASN A 308 1.02 -18.06 22.43
N LEU A 309 0.88 -17.57 23.66
CA LEU A 309 -0.23 -16.73 24.11
C LEU A 309 0.21 -15.35 24.59
N ILE A 310 -0.66 -14.36 24.41
CA ILE A 310 -0.64 -13.10 25.14
C ILE A 310 -1.90 -12.97 25.99
N THR A 311 -1.76 -12.38 27.17
CA THR A 311 -2.87 -12.11 28.08
C THR A 311 -2.86 -10.65 28.50
N LEU A 312 -4.00 -9.98 28.38
CA LEU A 312 -4.21 -8.62 28.87
C LEU A 312 -4.10 -8.59 30.39
N ILE A 313 -3.24 -7.70 30.89
CA ILE A 313 -3.06 -7.46 32.32
C ILE A 313 -3.76 -6.17 32.73
N ARG A 314 -3.60 -5.09 31.94
CA ARG A 314 -4.05 -3.76 32.35
C ARG A 314 -4.23 -2.78 31.18
N GLY A 315 -5.24 -1.92 31.21
CA GLY A 315 -5.52 -0.88 30.21
C GLY A 315 -6.94 -0.97 29.63
N HIS A 316 -7.42 0.07 28.94
CA HIS A 316 -8.77 0.15 28.34
C HIS A 316 -9.92 -0.18 29.31
N GLY A 317 -9.78 0.22 30.58
CA GLY A 317 -10.75 -0.07 31.63
C GLY A 317 -10.67 -1.50 32.17
N TYR A 318 -9.57 -2.22 31.93
CA TYR A 318 -9.30 -3.53 32.50
C TYR A 318 -8.15 -3.51 33.52
N PRO A 319 -8.25 -4.27 34.64
CA PRO A 319 -9.45 -5.00 35.10
C PRO A 319 -10.48 -4.08 35.78
N ASP A 320 -10.15 -2.80 35.96
CA ASP A 320 -10.99 -1.77 36.56
C ASP A 320 -11.25 -0.66 35.54
N ALA A 321 -12.50 -0.23 35.41
CA ALA A 321 -12.95 0.75 34.43
C ALA A 321 -12.26 2.12 34.57
N GLU A 322 -11.70 2.43 35.74
CA GLU A 322 -10.93 3.66 35.99
C GLU A 322 -9.51 3.61 35.41
N ILE A 323 -9.03 2.45 34.96
CA ILE A 323 -7.70 2.27 34.41
C ILE A 323 -7.74 2.51 32.89
N SER A 324 -7.43 3.73 32.46
CA SER A 324 -7.28 4.01 31.02
C SER A 324 -5.99 3.38 30.48
N ASN A 325 -4.83 3.85 30.97
CA ASN A 325 -3.51 3.39 30.57
C ASN A 325 -2.98 2.30 31.50
N GLY A 326 -2.44 1.22 30.93
CA GLY A 326 -1.87 0.08 31.63
C GLY A 326 -0.63 0.40 32.49
N PHE A 327 0.10 1.46 32.16
CA PHE A 327 1.36 1.80 32.79
C PHE A 327 1.32 3.10 33.61
N ASP A 328 0.16 3.77 33.67
CA ASP A 328 0.02 5.14 34.20
C ASP A 328 1.05 6.10 33.58
N TRP A 329 1.35 5.92 32.29
CA TRP A 329 2.40 6.68 31.63
C TRP A 329 2.03 8.15 31.51
N GLU A 330 2.87 9.04 32.06
CA GLU A 330 2.57 10.48 32.12
C GLU A 330 2.49 11.17 30.75
N PHE A 331 3.09 10.56 29.72
CA PHE A 331 3.10 11.05 28.35
C PHE A 331 2.06 10.36 27.45
N ASP A 332 1.10 9.60 28.01
CA ASP A 332 -0.02 9.06 27.25
C ASP A 332 -0.69 10.16 26.40
N ASN A 333 -0.70 9.94 25.08
CA ASN A 333 -1.25 10.85 24.09
C ASN A 333 -2.38 10.21 23.27
N THR A 334 -3.00 9.13 23.74
CA THR A 334 -4.06 8.40 23.02
C THR A 334 -5.20 9.31 22.61
N HIS A 335 -5.78 10.05 23.56
CA HIS A 335 -6.92 10.92 23.28
C HIS A 335 -6.51 12.39 23.19
N PRO A 336 -7.01 13.15 22.18
CA PRO A 336 -7.91 12.71 21.11
C PRO A 336 -7.20 12.14 19.87
N TYR A 337 -5.87 12.06 19.90
CA TYR A 337 -5.04 11.95 18.69
C TYR A 337 -5.17 10.64 17.93
N GLU A 338 -5.54 9.53 18.57
CA GLU A 338 -5.74 8.23 17.90
C GLU A 338 -6.83 8.26 16.81
N TYR A 339 -7.77 9.20 16.90
CA TYR A 339 -8.88 9.33 15.95
C TYR A 339 -8.58 10.28 14.79
N ASP A 340 -7.49 11.05 14.84
CA ASP A 340 -7.09 11.92 13.72
C ASP A 340 -6.25 11.12 12.72
N THR A 341 -6.92 10.49 11.75
CA THR A 341 -6.26 9.72 10.68
C THR A 341 -5.90 10.55 9.46
N GLU A 342 -6.43 11.77 9.36
CA GLU A 342 -6.17 12.69 8.24
C GLU A 342 -4.81 13.39 8.40
N CYS A 343 -4.37 13.59 9.65
CA CYS A 343 -3.06 14.15 9.97
C CYS A 343 -2.77 15.50 9.26
N SER A 344 -3.80 16.29 8.99
CA SER A 344 -3.68 17.54 8.22
C SER A 344 -2.81 18.59 8.92
N ASN A 345 -2.78 18.56 10.27
CA ASN A 345 -1.96 19.43 11.11
C ASN A 345 -1.02 18.60 12.00
N MET A 346 -0.44 17.53 11.44
CA MET A 346 0.51 16.68 12.16
C MET A 346 1.68 17.53 12.69
N GLU A 347 1.93 17.41 13.99
CA GLU A 347 3.05 18.04 14.69
C GLU A 347 3.90 16.97 15.37
N PHE A 348 5.21 17.22 15.41
CA PHE A 348 6.13 16.46 16.25
C PHE A 348 6.48 17.34 17.44
N TYR A 349 6.22 16.84 18.64
CA TYR A 349 6.52 17.55 19.88
C TYR A 349 7.43 16.72 20.77
N ARG A 350 8.22 17.40 21.59
CA ARG A 350 9.28 16.80 22.38
C ARG A 350 8.76 16.37 23.75
N ILE A 351 9.20 15.19 24.19
CA ILE A 351 9.07 14.67 25.55
C ILE A 351 10.46 14.31 26.10
N ASP A 352 10.53 13.81 27.33
CA ASP A 352 11.79 13.60 28.04
C ASP A 352 12.77 12.67 27.29
N ASN A 353 12.28 11.55 26.76
CA ASN A 353 13.10 10.56 26.08
C ASN A 353 12.98 10.58 24.54
N GLY A 354 12.39 11.63 23.95
CA GLY A 354 12.32 11.78 22.50
C GLY A 354 11.15 12.62 21.99
N TRP A 355 10.41 12.09 21.01
CA TRP A 355 9.40 12.82 20.24
C TRP A 355 8.10 12.03 20.12
N MET A 356 6.98 12.74 20.10
CA MET A 356 5.65 12.20 19.87
C MET A 356 4.93 12.95 18.77
N THR A 357 3.89 12.33 18.23
CA THR A 357 3.01 12.93 17.23
C THR A 357 1.60 13.12 17.80
N ASN A 358 0.80 13.96 17.13
CA ASN A 358 -0.56 14.31 17.54
C ASN A 358 -1.64 13.77 16.59
N CYS A 359 -1.34 12.74 15.79
CA CYS A 359 -2.30 12.13 14.86
C CYS A 359 -1.85 10.70 14.47
N TYR A 360 -2.75 9.89 13.93
CA TYR A 360 -2.51 8.50 13.51
C TYR A 360 -2.16 8.43 12.01
N PRO A 361 -0.87 8.32 11.62
CA PRO A 361 -0.42 8.64 10.26
C PRO A 361 -0.57 7.50 9.24
N GLU A 362 -1.26 6.41 9.56
CA GLU A 362 -1.27 5.20 8.74
C GLU A 362 -1.73 5.42 7.29
N GLN A 363 -2.74 6.26 7.09
CA GLN A 363 -3.26 6.56 5.75
C GLN A 363 -2.37 7.53 4.98
N VAL A 364 -1.54 8.31 5.67
CA VAL A 364 -0.63 9.27 5.03
C VAL A 364 0.33 8.55 4.09
N PHE A 365 0.84 7.38 4.51
CA PHE A 365 1.80 6.55 3.78
C PHE A 365 1.28 5.99 2.45
N THR A 366 -0.04 5.87 2.27
CA THR A 366 -0.65 5.42 1.00
C THR A 366 -1.32 6.53 0.22
N ASN A 367 -1.69 7.65 0.86
CA ASN A 367 -2.57 8.65 0.27
C ASN A 367 -1.87 9.99 -0.03
N SER A 368 -0.66 10.22 0.49
CA SER A 368 0.00 11.53 0.39
C SER A 368 1.49 11.44 0.08
N VAL A 369 1.87 11.90 -1.12
CA VAL A 369 3.28 12.09 -1.52
C VAL A 369 4.01 13.00 -0.53
N ASN A 370 3.46 14.21 -0.34
CA ASN A 370 4.10 15.24 0.50
C ASN A 370 4.07 14.88 1.98
N GLY A 371 3.00 14.23 2.46
CA GLY A 371 2.91 13.80 3.86
C GLY A 371 3.92 12.72 4.18
N THR A 372 4.01 11.70 3.33
CA THR A 372 4.97 10.60 3.48
C THR A 372 6.41 11.11 3.43
N HIS A 373 6.74 11.94 2.44
CA HIS A 373 8.07 12.55 2.33
C HIS A 373 8.43 13.35 3.59
N LYS A 374 7.52 14.21 4.08
CA LYS A 374 7.76 15.01 5.29
C LYS A 374 8.01 14.16 6.54
N ILE A 375 7.19 13.12 6.76
CA ILE A 375 7.34 12.24 7.92
C ILE A 375 8.69 11.52 7.87
N LEU A 376 9.02 10.89 6.74
CA LEU A 376 10.25 10.13 6.58
C LEU A 376 11.49 11.03 6.68
N LYS A 377 11.43 12.23 6.07
CA LYS A 377 12.51 13.23 6.14
C LYS A 377 12.77 13.68 7.57
N LEU A 378 11.71 14.06 8.30
CA LEU A 378 11.85 14.52 9.67
C LEU A 378 12.39 13.40 10.58
N ILE A 379 11.89 12.18 10.44
CA ILE A 379 12.38 11.04 11.24
C ILE A 379 13.84 10.71 10.94
N LYS A 380 14.29 10.88 9.70
CA LYS A 380 15.70 10.75 9.36
C LYS A 380 16.57 11.83 10.03
N GLU A 381 16.04 13.05 10.17
CA GLU A 381 16.75 14.21 10.73
C GLU A 381 16.78 14.27 12.27
N LEU A 382 15.71 13.82 12.95
CA LEU A 382 15.57 13.80 14.41
C LEU A 382 16.42 12.72 15.08
#